data_AF-A0A1Y3YRL9-F1
#
_entry.id   AF-A0A1Y3YRL9-F1
#
_cell.length_a   1.000
_cell.length_b   1.000
_cell.length_c   1.000
_cell.angle_alpha   90.00
_cell.angle_beta   90.00
_cell.angle_gamma   90.00
#
_symmetry.space_group_name_H-M   'P 1'
#
loop_
_entity.id
_entity.type
_entity.pdbx_description
1 polymer ?
#
loop_
_entity_poly.entity_id
_entity_poly.type
_entity_poly.pdbx_seq_one_letter_code
_entity_poly.pdbx_strand_id
1 'polypeptide(L)' 'MIVEGVTFNEDRVKKMKKRDFIDAHKNVFFLDRPPEEREKTLSSIYDDITSSNAPKQKKDDYIL' A
#
# COMPACT_ATOMS: atom_id res chain seq x y z
N MET A 1 -7.80 3.28 2.92
CA MET A 1 -7.20 3.35 1.57
C MET A 1 -7.76 2.24 0.71
N ILE A 2 -8.13 2.54 -0.54
CA ILE A 2 -8.64 1.54 -1.50
C ILE A 2 -7.68 1.50 -2.69
N VAL A 3 -7.22 0.31 -3.08
CA VAL A 3 -6.31 0.10 -4.22
C VAL A 3 -6.83 -1.07 -5.04
N GLU A 4 -7.15 -0.84 -6.31
CA GLU A 4 -7.59 -1.88 -7.25
C GLU A 4 -8.75 -2.75 -6.69
N GLY A 5 -9.70 -2.12 -6.00
CA GLY A 5 -10.85 -2.80 -5.38
C GLY A 5 -10.55 -3.45 -4.02
N VAL A 6 -9.30 -3.47 -3.56
CA VAL A 6 -8.91 -3.95 -2.24
C VAL A 6 -8.98 -2.81 -1.24
N THR A 7 -9.76 -3.01 -0.16
CA THR A 7 -9.85 -2.04 0.93
C THR A 7 -8.87 -2.39 2.05
N PHE A 8 -7.97 -1.47 2.35
CA PHE A 8 -7.01 -1.59 3.45
C PHE A 8 -7.46 -0.76 4.65
N ASN A 9 -7.54 -1.42 5.80
CA ASN A 9 -7.81 -0.77 7.08
C ASN A 9 -6.54 -0.06 7.57
N GLU A 10 -6.53 1.27 7.48
CA GLU A 10 -5.36 2.09 7.77
C GLU A 10 -4.89 1.97 9.21
N ASP A 11 -5.80 1.98 10.18
CA ASP A 11 -5.48 1.81 11.60
C ASP A 11 -4.81 0.48 11.90
N ARG A 12 -5.26 -0.59 11.25
CA ARG A 12 -4.67 -1.93 11.41
C ARG A 12 -3.30 -2.00 10.74
N VAL A 13 -3.16 -1.46 9.53
CA VAL A 13 -1.88 -1.44 8.80
C VAL A 13 -0.83 -0.63 9.56
N LYS A 14 -1.19 0.53 10.12
CA LYS A 14 -0.29 1.36 10.95
C LYS A 14 0.21 0.66 12.23
N LYS A 15 -0.50 -0.37 12.71
CA LYS A 15 -0.11 -1.17 13.89
C LYS A 15 0.78 -2.38 13.54
N MET A 16 0.99 -2.67 12.27
CA MET A 16 1.80 -3.79 11.80
C MET A 16 3.17 -3.31 11.34
N LYS A 17 4.18 -4.19 11.36
CA LYS A 17 5.44 -3.89 10.66
C LYS A 17 5.24 -4.10 9.16
N LYS A 18 5.95 -3.30 8.35
CA LYS A 18 5.93 -3.42 6.88
C LYS A 18 6.16 -4.84 6.38
N ARG A 19 7.12 -5.56 6.97
CA ARG A 19 7.42 -6.95 6.59
C ARG A 19 6.25 -7.90 6.87
N ASP A 20 5.61 -7.75 8.03
CA ASP A 20 4.46 -8.57 8.43
C ASP A 20 3.23 -8.26 7.57
N PHE A 21 3.06 -7.00 7.19
CA PHE A 21 2.05 -6.59 6.22
C PHE A 21 2.28 -7.26 4.87
N ILE A 22 3.48 -7.15 4.29
CA ILE A 22 3.79 -7.75 2.98
C ILE A 22 3.61 -9.28 3.03
N ASP A 23 4.14 -9.95 4.05
CA ASP A 23 4.10 -11.42 4.13
C ASP A 23 2.66 -11.96 4.26
N ALA A 24 1.81 -11.26 5.03
CA ALA A 24 0.40 -11.62 5.18
C ALA A 24 -0.44 -11.40 3.91
N HIS A 25 0.00 -10.53 2.98
CA HIS A 25 -0.82 -10.08 1.85
C HIS A 25 -0.30 -10.52 0.47
N LYS A 26 1.00 -10.81 0.31
CA LYS A 26 1.64 -11.15 -0.99
C LYS A 26 1.11 -12.42 -1.64
N ASN A 27 0.48 -13.30 -0.85
CA ASN A 27 -0.13 -14.55 -1.31
C ASN A 27 -1.66 -14.49 -1.37
N VAL A 28 -2.25 -13.32 -1.10
CA VAL A 28 -3.72 -13.12 -1.08
C VAL A 28 -4.15 -12.11 -2.14
N PHE A 29 -3.37 -11.04 -2.34
CA PHE A 29 -3.68 -9.95 -3.26
C PHE A 29 -2.68 -9.89 -4.41
N PHE A 30 -3.11 -9.30 -5.54
CA PHE A 30 -2.28 -9.08 -6.74
C PHE A 30 -1.65 -10.36 -7.30
N LEU A 31 -2.38 -11.48 -7.21
CA LEU A 31 -1.91 -12.81 -7.63
C LEU A 31 -1.72 -12.93 -9.15
N ASP A 32 -2.27 -11.98 -9.91
CA ASP A 32 -2.06 -11.76 -11.32
C ASP A 32 -0.63 -11.27 -11.66
N ARG A 33 0.16 -10.85 -10.66
CA ARG A 33 1.51 -10.29 -10.84
C ARG A 33 2.61 -11.23 -10.34
N PRO A 34 3.87 -11.06 -10.81
CA PRO A 34 5.02 -11.74 -10.23
C PRO A 34 5.22 -11.40 -8.75
N PRO A 35 5.77 -12.32 -7.92
CA PRO A 35 5.97 -12.09 -6.49
C PRO A 35 6.70 -10.79 -6.16
N GLU A 36 7.75 -10.46 -6.92
CA GLU A 36 8.52 -9.22 -6.72
C GLU A 36 7.68 -7.95 -6.91
N GLU A 37 6.78 -7.95 -7.89
CA GLU A 37 5.89 -6.81 -8.13
C GLU A 37 4.86 -6.69 -7.02
N ARG A 38 4.32 -7.81 -6.52
CA ARG A 38 3.39 -7.82 -5.38
C ARG A 38 4.02 -7.20 -4.15
N GLU A 39 5.27 -7.59 -3.83
CA GLU A 39 5.99 -7.06 -2.69
C GLU A 39 6.25 -5.55 -2.85
N LYS A 40 6.60 -5.08 -4.06
CA LYS A 40 6.75 -3.65 -4.36
C LYS A 40 5.44 -2.88 -4.20
N THR A 41 4.33 -3.40 -4.74
CA THR A 41 3.01 -2.77 -4.63
C THR A 41 2.57 -2.70 -3.17
N LEU A 42 2.64 -3.80 -2.42
CA LEU A 42 2.29 -3.83 -0.99
C LEU A 42 3.20 -2.92 -0.16
N SER A 43 4.49 -2.88 -0.49
CA SER A 43 5.45 -1.96 0.13
C SER A 43 5.03 -0.50 -0.05
N SER A 44 4.67 -0.10 -1.27
CA SER A 44 4.21 1.26 -1.58
C SER A 44 2.92 1.61 -0.84
N ILE A 45 1.94 0.69 -0.81
CA ILE A 45 0.66 0.90 -0.11
C ILE A 45 0.89 1.09 1.39
N TYR A 46 1.75 0.27 2.00
CA TYR A 46 2.11 0.42 3.40
C TYR A 46 2.74 1.78 3.67
N ASP A 47 3.68 2.20 2.83
CA ASP A 47 4.34 3.50 2.95
C ASP A 47 3.33 4.63 2.80
N ASP A 48 2.39 4.56 1.86
CA ASP A 48 1.36 5.58 1.67
C ASP A 48 0.43 5.69 2.88
N ILE A 49 0.01 4.57 3.46
CA ILE A 49 -0.85 4.52 4.64
C ILE A 49 -0.12 5.08 5.86
N THR A 50 1.14 4.67 6.08
CA THR A 50 1.92 5.08 7.25
C THR A 50 2.47 6.51 7.13
N SER A 51 2.78 6.95 5.91
CA SER A 51 3.21 8.32 5.60
C SER A 51 2.06 9.33 5.61
N SER A 52 0.81 8.89 5.61
CA SER A 52 -0.36 9.79 5.73
C SER A 52 -0.47 10.49 7.10
N ASN A 53 0.45 10.26 8.05
CA ASN A 53 0.63 11.09 9.24
C ASN A 53 1.58 12.30 8.99
N ALA A 54 2.17 12.42 7.80
CA ALA A 54 2.80 13.64 7.30
C ALA A 54 1.86 14.30 6.27
N PRO A 55 1.74 15.64 6.24
CA PRO A 55 0.84 16.33 5.32
C PRO A 55 1.21 15.96 3.88
N LYS A 56 0.31 15.25 3.18
CA LYS A 56 0.49 14.91 1.76
C LYS A 56 0.47 16.21 0.96
N GLN A 57 1.64 16.64 0.47
CA GLN A 57 1.69 17.50 -0.71
C GLN A 57 0.99 16.74 -1.83
N LYS A 58 -0.19 17.24 -2.23
CA LYS A 58 -0.80 16.91 -3.51
C LYS A 58 0.29 17.15 -4.56
N LYS A 59 0.77 16.10 -5.22
CA LYS A 59 1.47 16.31 -6.50
C LYS A 59 0.38 16.71 -7.46
N ASP A 60 0.36 18.00 -7.74
CA ASP A 60 -0.58 18.66 -8.61
C ASP A 60 -0.77 17.88 -9.89
N ASP A 61 -2.04 17.73 -10.25
CA ASP A 61 -2.49 17.30 -11.55
C ASP A 61 -1.66 18.00 -12.64
N TYR A 62 -1.07 17.21 -13.54
CA TYR A 62 -0.54 17.73 -14.80
C TYR A 62 -1.69 18.41 -15.54
N ILE A 63 -1.78 19.75 -15.44
CA ILE A 63 -2.55 20.60 -16.33
C ILE A 63 -1.65 20.92 -17.53
N LEU A 64 -2.06 20.36 -18.67
CA LEU A 64 -1.82 20.72 -20.07
C LEU A 64 -0.39 20.78 -20.61
#